data_AF-J1F2H9-F1
#
_entry.id   AF-J1F2H9-F1
#
_cell.length_a   1.000
_cell.length_b   1.000
_cell.length_c   1.000
_cell.angle_alpha   90.00
_cell.angle_beta   90.00
_cell.angle_gamma   90.00
#
_symmetry.space_group_name_H-M   'P 1'
#
loop_
_entity.id
_entity.type
_entity.pdbx_description
1 polymer ?
#
loop_
_entity_poly.entity_id
_entity_poly.type
_entity_poly.pdbx_seq_one_letter_code
_entity_poly.pdbx_strand_id
1 'polypeptide(L)'
;MKIENKLIPRRLIAGIILLLLSIFEMVESYHVSAYGQMINNDSYNGEGGLGMIIGAIAFIVALVFIFTSKSRPKKWVEITLAVFIVLGVVFNQMITDNTFIDLPFFGWINVVISCFAFPWSKKGYKGMPYISKDEKNEQKSVEPAAQTSSTVADEIVKYKQLADNGIITQEEFEAKKKQLLNI
;
A
#
# COMPACT_ATOMS: atom_id res chain seq x y z
N MET A 1 12.13 20.38 -14.77
CA MET A 1 10.73 20.85 -14.66
C MET A 1 10.08 20.10 -13.51
N LYS A 2 9.62 20.80 -12.46
CA LYS A 2 8.99 20.16 -11.29
C LYS A 2 7.62 19.64 -11.72
N ILE A 3 7.43 18.32 -11.71
CA ILE A 3 6.14 17.72 -12.08
C ILE A 3 5.19 17.85 -10.90
N GLU A 4 4.11 18.59 -11.08
CA GLU A 4 3.13 18.86 -10.04
C GLU A 4 2.23 17.64 -9.76
N ASN A 5 1.86 17.46 -8.49
CA ASN A 5 0.90 16.45 -8.06
C ASN A 5 -0.50 16.82 -8.55
N LYS A 6 -1.06 16.02 -9.46
CA LYS A 6 -2.43 16.19 -9.96
C LYS A 6 -3.34 15.11 -9.39
N LEU A 7 -4.63 15.41 -9.32
CA LEU A 7 -5.63 14.40 -8.97
C LEU A 7 -5.73 13.36 -10.09
N ILE A 8 -5.82 12.09 -9.71
CA ILE A 8 -6.10 10.94 -10.59
C ILE A 8 -7.59 10.58 -10.38
N PRO A 9 -8.52 11.09 -11.21
CA PRO A 9 -9.96 10.98 -10.92
C PRO A 9 -10.44 9.53 -10.88
N ARG A 10 -10.02 8.71 -11.85
CA ARG A 10 -10.39 7.28 -11.90
C ARG A 10 -9.96 6.50 -10.65
N ARG A 11 -8.81 6.86 -10.06
CA ARG A 11 -8.29 6.20 -8.86
C ARG A 11 -9.10 6.60 -7.63
N LEU A 12 -9.45 7.89 -7.52
CA LEU A 12 -10.31 8.39 -6.46
C LEU A 12 -11.71 7.76 -6.53
N ILE A 13 -12.32 7.78 -7.72
CA ILE A 13 -13.66 7.22 -7.95
C ILE A 13 -13.69 5.73 -7.63
N ALA A 14 -12.73 4.96 -8.18
CA ALA A 14 -12.62 3.54 -7.87
C ALA A 14 -12.42 3.30 -6.37
N GLY A 15 -11.57 4.09 -5.71
CA GLY A 15 -11.35 3.99 -4.27
C GLY A 15 -12.61 4.24 -3.44
N ILE A 16 -13.41 5.25 -3.77
CA ILE A 16 -14.67 5.55 -3.06
C ILE A 16 -15.70 4.45 -3.26
N ILE A 17 -15.87 3.97 -4.49
CA ILE A 17 -16.83 2.89 -4.80
C ILE A 17 -16.40 1.61 -4.08
N LEU A 18 -15.11 1.25 -4.16
CA LEU A 18 -14.57 0.06 -3.51
C LEU A 18 -14.69 0.15 -1.98
N LEU A 19 -14.52 1.33 -1.40
CA LEU A 19 -14.71 1.54 0.04
C LEU A 19 -16.13 1.19 0.47
N LEU A 20 -17.14 1.73 -0.22
CA LEU A 20 -18.54 1.43 0.07
C LEU A 20 -18.87 -0.05 -0.14
N LEU A 21 -18.38 -0.63 -1.24
CA LEU A 21 -18.64 -2.04 -1.58
C LEU A 21 -17.99 -2.99 -0.56
N SER A 22 -16.76 -2.69 -0.12
CA SER A 22 -16.05 -3.50 0.88
C SER A 22 -16.77 -3.54 2.23
N ILE A 23 -17.33 -2.42 2.68
CA ILE A 23 -18.09 -2.37 3.94
C ILE A 23 -19.37 -3.21 3.81
N PHE A 24 -20.06 -3.08 2.68
CA PHE A 24 -21.26 -3.86 2.40
C PHE A 24 -20.97 -5.37 2.36
N GLU A 25 -19.94 -5.78 1.62
CA GLU A 25 -19.49 -7.18 1.52
C GLU A 25 -19.13 -7.76 2.88
N MET A 26 -18.44 -7.00 3.74
CA MET A 26 -18.12 -7.44 5.10
C MET A 26 -19.38 -7.67 5.95
N VAL A 27 -20.42 -6.85 5.78
CA VAL A 27 -21.70 -7.01 6.49
C VAL A 27 -22.43 -8.26 6.00
N GLU A 28 -22.53 -8.47 4.68
CA GLU A 28 -23.15 -9.69 4.13
C GLU A 28 -22.40 -10.95 4.56
N SER A 29 -21.07 -10.90 4.49
CA SER A 29 -20.20 -12.02 4.89
C SER A 29 -20.34 -12.34 6.38
N TYR A 30 -20.50 -11.33 7.23
CA TYR A 30 -20.81 -11.53 8.65
C TYR A 30 -22.16 -12.24 8.84
N HIS A 31 -23.19 -11.84 8.10
CA HIS A 31 -24.49 -12.51 8.16
C HIS A 31 -24.43 -13.97 7.72
N VAL A 32 -23.69 -14.28 6.65
CA VAL A 32 -23.48 -15.67 6.19
C VAL A 32 -22.72 -16.48 7.25
N SER A 33 -21.66 -15.90 7.83
CA SER A 33 -20.88 -16.58 8.87
C SER A 33 -21.74 -16.89 10.10
N ALA A 34 -22.53 -15.91 10.56
CA ALA A 34 -23.44 -16.06 11.69
C ALA A 34 -24.55 -17.07 11.40
N TYR A 35 -25.12 -17.06 10.19
CA TYR A 35 -26.12 -18.04 9.76
C TYR A 35 -25.55 -19.46 9.80
N GLY A 36 -24.34 -19.65 9.29
CA GLY A 36 -23.63 -20.93 9.36
C GLY A 36 -23.48 -21.46 10.79
N GLN A 37 -23.17 -20.59 11.77
CA GLN A 37 -23.13 -21.00 13.17
C GLN A 37 -24.50 -21.41 13.71
N MET A 38 -25.56 -20.66 13.38
CA MET A 38 -26.91 -20.94 13.88
C MET A 38 -27.44 -22.30 13.43
N ILE A 39 -27.09 -22.73 12.22
CA ILE A 39 -27.52 -24.03 11.68
C ILE A 39 -26.47 -25.13 11.85
N ASN A 40 -25.37 -24.87 12.57
CA ASN A 40 -24.24 -25.78 12.75
C ASN A 40 -23.66 -26.31 11.42
N ASN A 41 -23.50 -25.42 10.44
CA ASN A 41 -22.91 -25.69 9.14
C ASN A 41 -21.55 -24.96 9.04
N ASP A 42 -20.48 -25.72 9.23
CA ASP A 42 -19.10 -25.21 9.20
C ASP A 42 -18.70 -24.64 7.83
N SER A 43 -19.27 -25.16 6.73
CA SER A 43 -19.01 -24.64 5.39
C SER A 43 -19.49 -23.20 5.25
N TYR A 44 -20.74 -22.91 5.65
CA TYR A 44 -21.29 -21.55 5.59
C TYR A 44 -20.58 -20.61 6.55
N ASN A 45 -20.23 -21.10 7.74
CA ASN A 45 -19.47 -20.32 8.69
C ASN A 45 -18.12 -19.89 8.09
N GLY A 46 -17.42 -20.84 7.47
CA GLY A 46 -16.14 -20.63 6.80
C GLY A 46 -16.22 -19.71 5.59
N GLU A 47 -17.25 -19.85 4.75
CA GLU A 47 -17.45 -19.00 3.56
C GLU A 47 -17.71 -17.54 3.93
N GLY A 48 -18.57 -17.30 4.92
CA GLY A 48 -18.73 -15.95 5.47
C GLY A 48 -17.43 -15.42 6.11
N GLY A 49 -16.65 -16.29 6.74
CA GLY A 49 -15.29 -15.96 7.21
C GLY A 49 -14.36 -15.49 6.10
N LEU A 50 -14.32 -16.22 4.97
CA LEU A 50 -13.54 -15.86 3.79
C LEU A 50 -14.01 -14.55 3.16
N GLY A 51 -15.34 -14.36 3.04
CA GLY A 51 -15.92 -13.11 2.54
C GLY A 51 -15.50 -11.89 3.38
N MET A 52 -15.45 -12.01 4.71
CA MET A 52 -14.95 -10.93 5.57
C MET A 52 -13.47 -10.60 5.29
N ILE A 53 -12.64 -11.60 5.01
CA ILE A 53 -11.23 -11.40 4.66
C ILE A 53 -11.10 -10.70 3.31
N ILE A 54 -11.88 -11.12 2.31
CA ILE A 54 -11.89 -10.50 0.97
C ILE A 54 -12.33 -9.04 1.09
N GLY A 55 -13.42 -8.77 1.82
CA GLY A 55 -13.90 -7.42 2.11
C GLY A 55 -12.85 -6.56 2.84
N ALA A 56 -12.14 -7.11 3.81
CA ALA A 56 -11.05 -6.39 4.50
C ALA A 56 -9.88 -6.06 3.56
N ILE A 57 -9.50 -6.97 2.66
CA ILE A 57 -8.49 -6.70 1.62
C ILE A 57 -8.97 -5.58 0.70
N ALA A 58 -10.21 -5.66 0.22
CA ALA A 58 -10.81 -4.64 -0.65
C ALA A 58 -10.86 -3.27 0.04
N PHE A 59 -11.18 -3.22 1.34
CA PHE A 59 -11.18 -2.01 2.15
C PHE A 59 -9.79 -1.36 2.21
N ILE A 60 -8.75 -2.15 2.45
CA ILE A 60 -7.36 -1.66 2.48
C ILE A 60 -6.95 -1.12 1.10
N VAL A 61 -7.25 -1.85 0.03
CA VAL A 61 -7.00 -1.42 -1.36
C VAL A 61 -7.73 -0.10 -1.65
N ALA A 62 -8.98 0.04 -1.20
CA ALA A 62 -9.78 1.24 -1.36
C ALA A 62 -9.13 2.46 -0.68
N LEU A 63 -8.70 2.31 0.57
CA LEU A 63 -7.99 3.35 1.30
C LEU A 63 -6.70 3.77 0.58
N VAL A 64 -5.90 2.79 0.13
CA VAL A 64 -4.67 3.10 -0.60
C VAL A 64 -5.00 3.87 -1.88
N PHE A 65 -6.02 3.48 -2.65
CA PHE A 65 -6.44 4.22 -3.85
C PHE A 65 -6.86 5.66 -3.53
N ILE A 66 -7.63 5.89 -2.47
CA ILE A 66 -8.05 7.22 -2.04
C ILE A 66 -6.83 8.07 -1.67
N PHE A 67 -5.96 7.58 -0.78
CA PHE A 67 -4.81 8.34 -0.29
C PHE A 67 -3.78 8.64 -1.37
N THR A 68 -3.61 7.72 -2.33
CA THR A 68 -2.65 7.89 -3.44
C THR A 68 -3.26 8.54 -4.67
N SER A 69 -4.52 8.99 -4.61
CA SER A 69 -5.22 9.66 -5.73
C SER A 69 -4.62 11.02 -6.09
N LYS A 70 -3.99 11.72 -5.15
CA LYS A 70 -3.29 13.00 -5.38
C LYS A 70 -1.77 12.86 -5.39
N SER A 71 -1.25 11.65 -5.28
CA SER A 71 0.19 11.39 -5.24
C SER A 71 0.68 10.81 -6.56
N ARG A 72 1.92 11.17 -6.96
CA ARG A 72 2.54 10.54 -8.13
C ARG A 72 2.66 9.02 -7.93
N PRO A 73 2.41 8.21 -8.97
CA PRO A 73 2.42 6.77 -8.85
C PRO A 73 3.81 6.23 -8.51
N LYS A 74 3.88 5.32 -7.55
CA LYS A 74 5.09 4.58 -7.20
C LYS A 74 4.94 3.16 -7.71
N LYS A 75 5.89 2.69 -8.53
CA LYS A 75 5.80 1.36 -9.17
C LYS A 75 5.62 0.23 -8.16
N TRP A 76 6.31 0.29 -7.02
CA TRP A 76 6.18 -0.70 -5.94
C TRP A 76 4.78 -0.72 -5.31
N VAL A 77 4.13 0.43 -5.15
CA VAL A 77 2.77 0.50 -4.60
C VAL A 77 1.77 -0.17 -5.55
N GLU A 78 1.89 0.07 -6.86
CA GLU A 78 1.02 -0.60 -7.84
C GLU A 78 1.25 -2.12 -7.86
N ILE A 79 2.50 -2.58 -7.73
CA ILE A 79 2.79 -4.02 -7.64
C ILE A 79 2.15 -4.61 -6.37
N THR A 80 2.31 -3.96 -5.22
CA THR A 80 1.72 -4.43 -3.95
C THR A 80 0.19 -4.49 -4.05
N LEU A 81 -0.46 -3.48 -4.63
CA LEU A 81 -1.91 -3.48 -4.84
C LEU A 81 -2.36 -4.63 -5.74
N ALA A 82 -1.63 -4.89 -6.83
CA ALA A 82 -1.93 -6.01 -7.72
C ALA A 82 -1.83 -7.36 -6.99
N VAL A 83 -0.82 -7.54 -6.12
CA VAL A 83 -0.68 -8.76 -5.30
C VAL A 83 -1.89 -8.94 -4.37
N PHE A 84 -2.32 -7.90 -3.67
CA PHE A 84 -3.50 -7.98 -2.79
C PHE A 84 -4.78 -8.32 -3.54
N ILE A 85 -4.96 -7.79 -4.74
CA ILE A 85 -6.13 -8.12 -5.58
C ILE A 85 -6.07 -9.57 -6.04
N VAL A 86 -4.90 -10.06 -6.45
CA VAL A 86 -4.73 -11.48 -6.82
C VAL A 86 -5.00 -12.40 -5.63
N LEU A 87 -4.55 -12.03 -4.43
CA LEU A 87 -4.87 -12.77 -3.20
C LEU A 87 -6.38 -12.79 -2.95
N GLY A 88 -7.07 -11.65 -3.12
CA GLY A 88 -8.53 -11.59 -3.06
C GLY A 88 -9.22 -12.51 -4.06
N VAL A 89 -8.72 -12.58 -5.30
CA VAL A 89 -9.23 -13.51 -6.33
C VAL A 89 -9.02 -14.97 -5.91
N VAL A 90 -7.85 -15.31 -5.38
CA VAL A 90 -7.55 -16.68 -4.92
C VAL A 90 -8.50 -17.08 -3.78
N PHE A 91 -8.71 -16.20 -2.81
CA PHE A 91 -9.69 -16.46 -1.73
C PHE A 91 -11.11 -16.56 -2.25
N ASN A 92 -11.49 -15.73 -3.23
CA ASN A 92 -12.81 -15.78 -3.84
C ASN A 92 -13.08 -17.15 -4.50
N GLN A 93 -12.08 -17.77 -5.13
CA GLN A 93 -12.20 -19.11 -5.71
C GLN A 93 -12.32 -20.24 -4.68
N MET A 94 -12.07 -19.95 -3.39
CA MET A 94 -12.27 -20.93 -2.30
C MET A 94 -13.71 -20.96 -1.79
N ILE A 95 -14.55 -19.99 -2.18
CA ILE A 95 -15.99 -20.03 -1.95
C ILE A 95 -16.58 -20.99 -2.99
N THR A 96 -17.14 -22.11 -2.54
CA THR A 96 -17.50 -23.24 -3.42
C THR A 96 -18.97 -23.60 -3.38
N ASP A 97 -19.71 -23.14 -2.36
CA ASP A 97 -21.14 -23.36 -2.26
C ASP A 97 -21.91 -22.38 -3.16
N ASN A 98 -22.91 -22.90 -3.85
CA ASN A 98 -23.77 -22.11 -4.74
C ASN A 98 -24.99 -21.53 -4.02
N THR A 99 -25.07 -21.66 -2.69
CA THR A 99 -26.14 -21.01 -1.91
C THR A 99 -25.97 -19.50 -1.83
N PHE A 100 -24.73 -19.00 -1.77
CA PHE A 100 -24.41 -17.58 -1.65
C PHE A 100 -23.62 -17.07 -2.87
N ILE A 101 -24.27 -17.09 -4.05
CA ILE A 101 -23.65 -16.69 -5.33
C ILE A 101 -23.33 -15.19 -5.38
N ASP A 102 -23.98 -14.40 -4.54
CA ASP A 102 -23.72 -12.98 -4.33
C ASP A 102 -22.31 -12.70 -3.78
N LEU A 103 -21.81 -13.50 -2.82
CA LEU A 103 -20.44 -13.34 -2.30
C LEU A 103 -19.38 -13.35 -3.42
N PRO A 104 -19.27 -14.41 -4.25
CA PRO A 104 -18.27 -14.44 -5.29
C PRO A 104 -18.52 -13.45 -6.41
N PHE A 105 -19.78 -13.08 -6.65
CA PHE A 105 -20.15 -12.01 -7.59
C PHE A 105 -19.57 -10.65 -7.16
N PHE A 106 -19.72 -10.26 -5.89
CA PHE A 106 -19.13 -9.03 -5.37
C PHE A 106 -17.60 -9.06 -5.37
N GLY A 107 -16.99 -10.22 -5.09
CA GLY A 107 -15.56 -10.42 -5.25
C GLY A 107 -15.07 -10.15 -6.68
N TRP A 108 -15.81 -10.55 -7.71
CA TRP A 108 -15.48 -10.21 -9.10
C TRP A 108 -15.71 -8.74 -9.44
N ILE A 109 -16.74 -8.10 -8.90
CA ILE A 109 -16.97 -6.66 -9.05
C ILE A 109 -15.79 -5.87 -8.48
N ASN A 110 -15.27 -6.24 -7.30
CA ASN A 110 -14.10 -5.63 -6.68
C ASN A 110 -12.88 -5.64 -7.62
N VAL A 111 -12.65 -6.77 -8.30
CA VAL A 111 -11.54 -6.92 -9.26
C VAL A 111 -11.72 -5.98 -10.44
N VAL A 112 -12.92 -5.92 -11.03
CA VAL A 112 -13.22 -5.06 -12.17
C VAL A 112 -13.00 -3.58 -11.81
N ILE A 113 -13.53 -3.12 -10.68
CA ILE A 113 -13.35 -1.75 -10.19
C ILE A 113 -11.87 -1.44 -9.97
N SER A 114 -11.13 -2.37 -9.34
CA SER A 114 -9.72 -2.20 -9.07
C SER A 114 -8.89 -2.11 -10.36
N CYS A 115 -9.21 -2.91 -11.37
CA CYS A 115 -8.61 -2.83 -12.69
C CYS A 115 -8.75 -1.44 -13.33
N PHE A 116 -9.89 -0.76 -13.18
CA PHE A 116 -10.07 0.61 -13.68
C PHE A 116 -9.16 1.64 -12.97
N ALA A 117 -8.77 1.39 -11.73
CA ALA A 117 -7.89 2.28 -10.98
C ALA A 117 -6.44 2.25 -11.50
N PHE A 118 -5.97 1.11 -12.03
CA PHE A 118 -4.55 0.94 -12.36
C PHE A 118 -4.04 1.80 -13.53
N PRO A 119 -2.76 2.21 -13.48
CA PRO A 119 -2.05 2.71 -14.64
C PRO A 119 -1.69 1.58 -15.61
N TRP A 120 -2.56 1.35 -16.61
CA TRP A 120 -2.32 0.40 -17.72
C TRP A 120 -1.13 0.75 -18.63
N SER A 121 -0.46 1.89 -18.43
CA SER A 121 0.71 2.31 -19.20
C SER A 121 2.01 2.00 -18.45
N LYS A 122 3.03 1.56 -19.19
CA LYS A 122 4.40 1.32 -18.67
C LYS A 122 5.01 2.56 -18.01
N LYS A 123 4.54 3.75 -18.38
CA LYS A 123 5.05 5.03 -17.86
C LYS A 123 4.25 5.58 -16.66
N GLY A 124 3.12 5.00 -16.27
CA GLY A 124 2.26 5.51 -15.18
C GLY A 124 0.96 6.14 -15.71
N TYR A 125 0.45 7.20 -15.07
CA TYR A 125 -0.75 7.91 -15.52
C TYR A 125 -0.39 8.99 -16.55
N LYS A 126 -1.35 9.38 -17.41
CA LYS A 126 -1.16 10.47 -18.38
C LYS A 126 -0.84 11.77 -17.64
N GLY A 127 0.33 12.35 -17.90
CA GLY A 127 0.80 13.56 -17.21
C GLY A 127 1.31 13.34 -15.78
N MET A 128 1.32 12.10 -15.28
CA MET A 128 1.90 11.72 -13.98
C MET A 128 2.66 10.40 -14.13
N PRO A 129 3.91 10.45 -14.65
CA PRO A 129 4.70 9.26 -14.81
C PRO A 129 5.20 8.72 -13.46
N TYR A 130 5.61 7.46 -13.44
CA TYR A 130 6.22 6.83 -12.27
C TYR A 130 7.42 7.63 -11.76
N ILE A 131 7.55 7.72 -10.44
CA ILE A 131 8.74 8.26 -9.79
C ILE A 131 9.94 7.36 -10.14
N SER A 132 10.98 7.93 -10.75
CA SER A 132 12.21 7.23 -11.10
C SER A 132 13.07 6.96 -9.85
N LYS A 133 14.03 6.03 -9.96
CA LYS A 133 14.98 5.78 -8.86
C LYS A 133 15.87 6.98 -8.58
N ASP A 134 16.19 7.77 -9.61
CA ASP A 134 17.08 8.93 -9.51
C ASP A 134 16.37 10.12 -8.83
N GLU A 135 15.09 10.38 -9.14
CA GLU A 135 14.26 11.39 -8.45
C GLU A 135 14.06 11.05 -6.95
N LYS A 136 14.01 9.75 -6.62
CA LYS A 136 13.86 9.30 -5.23
C LYS A 136 15.08 9.64 -4.36
N ASN A 137 16.27 9.72 -4.96
CA ASN A 137 17.50 10.08 -4.25
C ASN A 137 17.62 11.59 -4.04
N GLU A 138 17.13 12.41 -4.98
CA GLU A 138 17.10 13.87 -4.85
C GLU A 138 16.04 14.37 -3.87
N GLN A 139 14.90 13.70 -3.72
CA GLN A 139 13.92 14.05 -2.68
C GLN A 139 14.35 13.64 -1.27
N LYS A 140 15.34 12.75 -1.11
CA LYS A 140 15.87 12.34 0.19
C LYS A 140 16.91 13.32 0.75
N SER A 141 17.39 14.28 -0.05
CA SER A 141 18.40 15.26 0.36
C SER A 141 17.83 16.63 0.76
N VAL A 142 16.51 16.83 0.67
CA VAL A 142 15.88 18.11 1.03
C VAL A 142 14.57 17.87 1.78
N GLU A 143 14.68 17.51 3.05
CA GLU A 143 13.60 17.73 4.02
C GLU A 143 14.19 18.37 5.29
N PRO A 144 13.53 19.40 5.88
CA PRO A 144 14.08 20.15 6.99
C PRO A 144 14.30 19.24 8.20
N ALA A 145 15.41 19.45 8.90
CA ALA A 145 15.78 18.76 10.12
C ALA A 145 14.68 18.89 11.20
N ALA A 146 13.72 17.96 11.20
CA ALA A 146 12.99 17.60 12.38
C ALA A 146 13.93 16.73 13.22
N GLN A 147 14.24 17.22 14.42
CA GLN A 147 15.06 16.55 15.41
C GLN A 147 14.42 15.22 15.83
N THR A 148 14.68 14.16 15.08
CA THR A 148 14.65 12.82 15.62
C THR A 148 15.98 12.61 16.33
N SER A 149 15.90 12.31 17.63
CA SER A 149 17.01 11.86 18.47
C SER A 149 17.87 10.85 17.71
N SER A 150 18.94 11.34 17.09
CA SER A 150 19.96 10.53 16.44
C SER A 150 20.65 9.74 17.54
N THR A 151 20.71 8.42 17.40
CA THR A 151 21.58 7.65 18.28
C THR A 151 23.02 8.00 17.93
N VAL A 152 23.91 7.98 18.93
CA VAL A 152 25.36 8.20 18.74
C VAL A 152 25.92 7.33 17.60
N ALA A 153 25.38 6.13 17.41
CA ALA A 153 25.74 5.22 16.33
C ALA A 153 25.36 5.77 14.93
N ASP A 154 24.17 6.35 14.77
CA ASP A 154 23.71 6.91 13.49
C ASP A 154 24.57 8.10 13.06
N GLU A 155 25.01 8.93 14.01
CA GLU A 155 25.91 10.04 13.74
C GLU A 155 27.30 9.56 13.31
N ILE A 156 27.86 8.55 14.00
CA ILE A 156 29.15 7.97 13.63
C ILE A 156 29.10 7.38 12.21
N VAL A 157 28.02 6.69 11.84
CA VAL A 157 27.85 6.16 10.48
C VAL A 157 27.78 7.29 9.44
N LYS A 158 27.08 8.39 9.75
CA LYS A 158 26.99 9.55 8.87
C LYS A 158 28.35 10.22 8.67
N TYR A 159 29.13 10.45 9.73
CA TYR A 159 30.47 11.02 9.60
C TYR A 159 31.42 10.09 8.86
N LYS A 160 31.30 8.76 9.04
CA LYS A 160 32.10 7.79 8.28
C LYS A 160 31.82 7.88 6.79
N GLN A 161 30.55 7.99 6.40
CA GLN A 161 30.17 8.17 5.00
C GLN A 161 30.72 9.47 4.41
N LEU A 162 30.83 10.55 5.19
CA LEU A 162 31.44 11.80 4.74
C LEU A 162 32.95 11.64 4.52
N ALA A 163 33.63 10.88 5.38
CA ALA A 163 35.06 10.59 5.23
C ALA A 163 35.33 9.67 4.02
N ASP A 164 34.53 8.62 3.86
CA ASP A 164 34.61 7.69 2.72
C ASP A 164 34.36 8.40 1.38
N ASN A 165 33.51 9.43 1.38
CA ASN A 165 33.26 10.28 0.20
C ASN A 165 34.29 11.41 0.02
N GLY A 166 35.32 11.49 0.86
CA GLY A 166 36.36 12.53 0.80
C GLY A 166 35.88 13.94 1.13
N ILE A 167 34.72 14.09 1.77
CA ILE A 167 34.12 15.38 2.16
C ILE A 167 34.78 15.91 3.44
N ILE A 168 35.14 15.02 4.36
CA ILE A 168 35.96 15.32 5.54
C ILE A 168 37.20 14.44 5.53
N THR A 169 38.25 14.86 6.25
CA THR A 169 39.45 14.03 6.38
C THR A 169 39.24 12.90 7.40
N GLN A 170 40.07 11.87 7.32
CA GLN A 170 40.04 10.76 8.28
C GLN A 170 40.32 11.24 9.72
N GLU A 171 41.12 12.30 9.86
CA GLU A 171 41.47 12.92 11.16
C GLU A 171 40.26 13.66 11.75
N GLU A 172 39.51 14.38 10.93
CA GLU A 172 38.27 15.07 11.34
C GLU A 172 37.17 14.08 11.75
N PHE A 173 37.08 12.95 11.06
CA PHE A 173 36.17 11.85 11.43
C PHE A 173 36.50 11.29 12.82
N GLU A 174 37.77 10.93 13.07
CA GLU A 174 38.16 10.35 14.36
C GLU A 174 37.99 11.35 15.52
N ALA A 175 38.23 12.65 15.30
CA ALA A 175 37.96 13.69 16.29
C ALA A 175 36.46 13.77 16.63
N LYS A 176 35.58 13.73 15.62
CA LYS A 176 34.13 13.75 15.83
C LYS A 176 33.60 12.47 16.50
N LYS A 177 34.14 11.32 16.12
CA LYS A 177 33.79 10.03 16.72
C LYS A 177 34.13 9.97 18.22
N LYS A 178 35.30 10.48 18.62
CA LYS A 178 35.66 10.59 20.05
C LYS A 178 34.75 11.53 20.82
N GLN A 179 34.46 12.70 20.24
CA GLN A 179 33.51 13.67 20.80
C GLN A 179 32.12 13.05 21.04
N LEU A 180 31.64 12.23 20.11
CA LEU A 180 30.33 11.58 20.19
C LEU A 180 30.30 10.39 21.18
N LEU A 181 31.45 9.76 21.43
CA LEU A 181 31.59 8.66 22.38
C LEU A 181 31.99 9.13 23.80
N ASN A 182 32.18 10.43 24.02
CA ASN A 182 32.67 11.02 25.29
C ASN A 182 33.97 10.37 25.81
N ILE A 183 34.95 10.18 24.92
CA ILE A 183 36.27 9.58 25.21
C ILE A 183 37.44 10.44 24.71
#